data_AF-A0A4P1S279-F1
#
_entry.id   AF-A0A4P1S279-F1
#
_cell.length_a   1.000
_cell.length_b   1.000
_cell.length_c   1.000
_cell.angle_alpha   90.00
_cell.angle_beta   90.00
_cell.angle_gamma   90.00
#
_symmetry.space_group_name_H-M   'P 1'
#
loop_
_entity.id
_entity.type
_entity.pdbx_description
1 polymer ?
#
loop_
_entity_poly.entity_id
_entity_poly.type
_entity_poly.pdbx_seq_one_letter_code
_entity_poly.pdbx_strand_id
1 'polypeptide(L)'
;MSEGTISFYYDDETVEKRPLVSCDTVWTRAKGMLGIRNSTNAVYRIAPCNSIHTFFMAFAIDAVFVDRNGNVLKYKNVPPYRLFSCRSAWAVVEGTGLIKENKALERIV
;
A
#
# COMPACT_ATOMS: atom_id res chain seq x y z
N MET A 1 -11.27 10.40 4.79
CA MET A 1 -10.60 9.72 3.66
C MET A 1 -11.10 10.40 2.40
N SER A 2 -10.23 10.68 1.44
CA SER A 2 -10.63 11.13 0.12
C SER A 2 -10.45 10.00 -0.89
N GLU A 3 -11.35 9.95 -1.86
CA GLU A 3 -11.32 8.97 -2.95
C GLU A 3 -10.62 9.57 -4.17
N GLY A 4 -9.93 8.72 -4.92
CA GLY A 4 -9.27 9.09 -6.16
C GLY A 4 -8.86 7.85 -6.96
N THR A 5 -7.89 8.02 -7.83
CA THR A 5 -7.28 6.93 -8.61
C THR A 5 -5.78 6.99 -8.43
N ILE A 6 -5.14 5.83 -8.39
CA ILE A 6 -3.68 5.72 -8.35
C ILE A 6 -3.22 4.71 -9.40
N SER A 7 -2.06 4.96 -9.98
CA SER A 7 -1.49 4.21 -11.09
C SER A 7 -0.25 3.45 -10.60
N PHE A 8 -0.15 2.18 -10.97
CA PHE A 8 0.93 1.26 -10.66
C PHE A 8 1.71 0.98 -11.94
N TYR A 9 3.01 1.23 -11.93
CA TYR A 9 3.91 1.06 -13.07
C TYR A 9 4.83 -0.10 -12.79
N TYR A 10 4.86 -1.04 -13.72
CA TYR A 10 5.69 -2.23 -13.66
C TYR A 10 6.84 -2.14 -14.68
N ASP A 11 7.88 -2.93 -14.45
CA ASP A 11 9.08 -3.05 -15.32
C ASP A 11 8.77 -3.51 -16.75
N ASP A 12 7.66 -4.23 -16.96
CA ASP A 12 7.17 -4.67 -18.27
C ASP A 12 6.35 -3.59 -19.02
N GLU A 13 6.47 -2.32 -18.63
CA GLU A 13 5.70 -1.17 -19.15
C GLU A 13 4.19 -1.24 -18.88
N THR A 14 3.69 -2.26 -18.16
CA THR A 14 2.28 -2.31 -17.78
C THR A 14 1.95 -1.16 -16.83
N VAL A 15 0.79 -0.54 -17.05
CA VAL A 15 0.19 0.43 -16.12
C VAL A 15 -1.18 -0.06 -15.66
N GLU A 16 -1.34 -0.22 -14.35
CA GLU A 16 -2.61 -0.61 -13.73
C GLU A 16 -3.19 0.55 -12.91
N LYS A 17 -4.48 0.84 -13.05
CA LYS A 17 -5.16 1.90 -12.26
C LYS A 17 -6.12 1.28 -11.26
N ARG A 18 -6.11 1.79 -10.02
CA ARG A 18 -7.03 1.35 -8.97
C ARG A 18 -7.66 2.51 -8.21
N PRO A 19 -8.87 2.32 -7.65
CA PRO A 19 -9.45 3.26 -6.71
C PRO A 19 -8.53 3.46 -5.52
N LEU A 20 -8.27 4.72 -5.17
CA LEU A 20 -7.41 5.12 -4.08
C LEU A 20 -8.24 5.68 -2.93
N VAL A 21 -7.92 5.25 -1.71
CA VAL A 21 -8.39 5.84 -0.47
C VAL A 21 -7.21 6.50 0.22
N SER A 22 -7.22 7.83 0.34
CA SER A 22 -6.14 8.57 1.01
C SER A 22 -6.39 8.64 2.53
N CYS A 23 -5.37 8.22 3.28
CA CYS A 23 -5.34 8.17 4.73
C CYS A 23 -4.25 9.13 5.24
N ASP A 24 -4.61 10.42 5.33
CA ASP A 24 -3.65 11.51 5.55
C ASP A 24 -3.78 12.17 6.94
N THR A 25 -4.79 11.77 7.71
CA THR A 25 -5.04 12.27 9.08
C THR A 25 -4.67 11.22 10.11
N VAL A 26 -4.39 11.62 11.36
CA VAL A 26 -4.00 10.68 12.44
C VAL A 26 -4.95 9.48 12.54
N TRP A 27 -6.25 9.74 12.52
CA TRP A 27 -7.28 8.70 12.61
C TRP A 27 -7.39 7.82 11.36
N THR A 28 -7.30 8.42 10.17
CA THR A 28 -7.38 7.64 8.93
C THR A 28 -6.13 6.79 8.71
N ARG A 29 -4.96 7.27 9.15
CA ARG A 29 -3.70 6.53 9.17
C ARG A 29 -3.72 5.34 10.12
N ALA A 30 -4.25 5.52 11.33
CA ALA A 30 -4.38 4.44 12.30
C ALA A 30 -5.37 3.34 11.83
N LYS A 31 -6.37 3.73 11.02
CA LYS A 31 -7.32 2.79 10.44
C LYS A 31 -6.71 2.03 9.25
N GLY A 32 -6.19 2.72 8.22
CA GLY A 32 -5.73 2.02 7.01
C GLY A 32 -6.78 1.02 6.47
N MET A 33 -6.33 -0.20 6.13
CA MET A 33 -7.21 -1.33 5.79
C MET A 33 -7.85 -2.06 6.99
N LEU A 34 -7.62 -1.63 8.22
CA LEU A 34 -8.13 -2.28 9.42
C LEU A 34 -9.66 -2.34 9.43
N GLY A 35 -10.20 -3.52 9.74
CA GLY A 35 -11.63 -3.79 9.76
C GLY A 35 -12.24 -4.21 8.42
N ILE A 36 -11.46 -4.18 7.32
CA ILE A 36 -11.86 -4.76 6.04
C ILE A 36 -11.75 -6.29 6.15
N ARG A 37 -12.86 -6.98 5.88
CA ARG A 37 -12.95 -8.45 6.01
C ARG A 37 -12.78 -9.22 4.70
N ASN A 38 -12.95 -8.56 3.57
CA ASN A 38 -12.84 -9.14 2.24
C ASN A 38 -11.88 -8.32 1.36
N SER A 39 -11.18 -8.97 0.43
CA SER A 39 -10.33 -8.27 -0.54
C SER A 39 -11.16 -7.26 -1.33
N THR A 40 -10.60 -6.08 -1.54
CA THR A 40 -11.19 -5.01 -2.37
C THR A 40 -10.19 -4.63 -3.45
N ASN A 41 -10.70 -4.10 -4.58
CA ASN A 41 -9.84 -3.52 -5.60
C ASN A 41 -9.31 -2.12 -5.21
N ALA A 42 -9.89 -1.51 -4.16
CA ALA A 42 -9.38 -0.26 -3.63
C ALA A 42 -8.03 -0.45 -2.92
N VAL A 43 -7.19 0.57 -2.99
CA VAL A 43 -5.90 0.62 -2.29
C VAL A 43 -5.87 1.81 -1.34
N TYR A 44 -5.14 1.67 -0.24
CA TYR A 44 -5.08 2.65 0.83
C TYR A 44 -3.69 3.25 0.88
N ARG A 45 -3.57 4.56 0.68
CA ARG A 45 -2.29 5.24 0.85
C ARG A 45 -2.26 5.89 2.22
N ILE A 46 -1.36 5.42 3.06
CA ILE A 46 -1.10 5.97 4.39
C ILE A 46 0.09 6.91 4.30
N ALA A 47 -0.16 8.21 4.47
CA ALA A 47 0.88 9.24 4.38
C ALA A 47 0.74 10.28 5.51
N PRO A 48 1.85 10.78 6.10
CA PRO A 48 3.18 10.19 6.04
C PRO A 48 3.24 8.86 6.82
N CYS A 49 3.96 7.86 6.32
CA CYS A 49 4.12 6.58 7.00
C CYS A 49 5.36 5.82 6.52
N ASN A 50 6.16 5.34 7.46
CA ASN A 50 7.38 4.56 7.23
C ASN A 50 7.40 3.21 7.95
N SER A 51 6.31 2.87 8.65
CA SER A 51 6.13 1.61 9.35
C SER A 51 4.64 1.30 9.49
N ILE A 52 4.26 0.07 9.22
CA ILE A 52 2.91 -0.44 9.43
C ILE A 52 2.94 -1.63 10.40
N HIS A 53 1.76 -1.92 10.94
CA HIS A 53 1.49 -3.17 11.62
C HIS A 53 0.29 -3.85 10.97
N THR A 54 0.28 -5.18 10.99
CA THR A 54 -0.86 -5.99 10.53
C THR A 54 -1.59 -6.67 11.70
N PHE A 55 -1.49 -6.11 12.91
CA PHE A 55 -2.29 -6.58 14.05
C PHE A 55 -3.78 -6.47 13.74
N PHE A 56 -4.53 -7.52 14.09
CA PHE A 56 -5.98 -7.63 13.85
C PHE A 56 -6.42 -7.62 12.37
N MET A 57 -5.50 -7.73 11.42
CA MET A 57 -5.84 -7.95 10.01
C MET A 57 -6.38 -9.36 9.81
N ALA A 58 -7.44 -9.48 9.02
CA ALA A 58 -8.07 -10.77 8.74
C ALA A 58 -7.28 -11.62 7.72
N PHE A 59 -6.44 -10.99 6.89
CA PHE A 59 -5.69 -11.64 5.82
C PHE A 59 -4.37 -10.90 5.55
N ALA A 60 -3.50 -11.49 4.73
CA ALA A 60 -2.23 -10.90 4.33
C ALA A 60 -2.43 -9.78 3.31
N ILE A 61 -1.73 -8.65 3.49
CA ILE A 61 -1.81 -7.51 2.58
C ILE A 61 -0.50 -7.29 1.85
N ASP A 62 -0.57 -6.78 0.63
CA ASP A 62 0.59 -6.21 -0.03
C ASP A 62 0.82 -4.82 0.55
N ALA A 63 2.01 -4.62 1.12
CA ALA A 63 2.45 -3.34 1.63
C ALA A 63 3.63 -2.84 0.78
N VAL A 64 3.45 -1.69 0.13
CA VAL A 64 4.45 -1.06 -0.74
C VAL A 64 4.86 0.29 -0.18
N PHE A 65 6.11 0.39 0.27
CA PHE A 65 6.71 1.65 0.69
C PHE A 65 7.19 2.45 -0.51
N VAL A 66 6.87 3.74 -0.54
CA VAL A 66 7.28 4.67 -1.60
C VAL A 66 7.94 5.93 -1.06
N ASP A 67 8.80 6.55 -1.87
CA ASP A 67 9.31 7.91 -1.63
C ASP A 67 8.28 8.99 -2.01
N ARG A 68 8.65 10.28 -1.89
CA ARG A 68 7.77 11.42 -2.25
C ARG A 68 7.47 11.52 -3.73
N ASN A 69 8.32 10.93 -4.57
CA ASN A 69 8.14 10.89 -6.01
C ASN A 69 7.33 9.68 -6.44
N GLY A 70 6.95 8.78 -5.53
CA GLY A 70 6.22 7.55 -5.84
C GLY A 70 7.11 6.37 -6.24
N ASN A 71 8.43 6.49 -6.14
CA ASN A 71 9.33 5.36 -6.44
C ASN A 71 9.20 4.31 -5.35
N VAL A 72 9.13 3.04 -5.74
CA VAL A 72 9.03 1.92 -4.82
C VAL A 72 10.37 1.69 -4.14
N LEU A 73 10.34 1.70 -2.80
CA LEU A 73 11.53 1.51 -1.97
C LEU A 73 11.63 0.09 -1.42
N LYS A 74 10.48 -0.49 -1.08
CA LYS A 74 10.38 -1.80 -0.44
C LYS A 74 8.95 -2.30 -0.51
N TYR A 75 8.74 -3.57 -0.80
CA TYR A 75 7.42 -4.18 -0.72
C TYR A 75 7.47 -5.60 -0.17
N LYS A 76 6.35 -6.05 0.38
CA LYS A 76 6.15 -7.44 0.81
C LYS A 76 4.67 -7.76 0.94
N ASN A 77 4.29 -9.02 0.70
CA ASN A 77 3.03 -9.57 1.18
C ASN A 77 3.16 -9.87 2.69
N VAL A 78 2.52 -9.07 3.53
CA VAL A 78 2.67 -9.07 4.99
C VAL A 78 1.50 -9.81 5.63
N PRO A 79 1.71 -10.97 6.26
CA PRO A 79 0.65 -11.70 6.94
C PRO A 79 0.21 -10.97 8.22
N PRO A 80 -0.95 -11.34 8.80
CA PRO A 80 -1.41 -10.80 10.08
C PRO A 80 -0.37 -10.93 11.20
N TYR A 81 -0.45 -10.01 12.18
CA TYR A 81 0.42 -9.97 13.36
C TYR A 81 1.91 -9.82 13.03
N ARG A 82 2.24 -8.89 12.14
CA ARG A 82 3.63 -8.53 11.79
C ARG A 82 3.83 -7.03 11.86
N LEU A 83 5.10 -6.65 12.02
CA LEU A 83 5.59 -5.30 11.80
C LEU A 83 6.38 -5.27 10.51
N PHE A 84 6.22 -4.21 9.74
CA PHE A 84 6.96 -4.01 8.50
C PHE A 84 7.30 -2.54 8.34
N SER A 85 8.56 -2.23 8.08
CA SER A 85 9.05 -0.85 8.05
C SER A 85 10.10 -0.62 6.96
N CYS A 86 10.18 0.65 6.55
CA CYS A 86 11.18 1.18 5.63
C CYS A 86 11.45 2.65 6.02
N ARG A 87 12.59 2.90 6.69
CA ARG A 87 12.88 4.22 7.31
C ARG A 87 12.88 5.39 6.32
N SER A 88 13.28 5.16 5.08
CA SER A 88 13.34 6.17 4.01
C SER A 88 11.99 6.45 3.33
N ALA A 89 10.95 5.69 3.66
CA ALA A 89 9.65 5.84 3.04
C ALA A 89 8.91 7.09 3.49
N TRP A 90 8.22 7.70 2.54
CA TRP A 90 7.30 8.80 2.80
C TRP A 90 5.88 8.27 3.04
N ALA A 91 5.46 7.25 2.31
CA ALA A 91 4.14 6.65 2.43
C ALA A 91 4.18 5.13 2.27
N VAL A 92 3.07 4.49 2.66
CA VAL A 92 2.80 3.07 2.40
C VAL A 92 1.50 2.95 1.63
N VAL A 93 1.51 2.16 0.57
CA VAL A 93 0.31 1.74 -0.16
C VAL A 93 -0.04 0.32 0.26
N GLU A 94 -1.22 0.14 0.85
CA GLU A 94 -1.77 -1.14 1.26
C GLU A 94 -2.84 -1.60 0.26
N GLY A 95 -2.83 -2.88 -0.09
CA GLY A 95 -3.82 -3.49 -0.97
C GLY A 95 -3.64 -5.00 -1.11
N THR A 96 -4.32 -5.60 -2.07
CA THR A 96 -4.17 -7.02 -2.41
C THR A 96 -3.89 -7.22 -3.88
N GLY A 97 -2.96 -8.11 -4.23
CA GLY A 97 -2.58 -8.39 -5.61
C GLY A 97 -1.88 -7.23 -6.30
N LEU A 98 -1.14 -6.40 -5.54
CA LEU A 98 -0.25 -5.36 -6.05
C LEU A 98 1.11 -5.93 -6.45
N ILE A 99 1.59 -6.92 -5.70
CA ILE A 99 2.84 -7.62 -5.99
C ILE A 99 2.53 -8.74 -6.98
N LYS A 100 3.30 -8.80 -8.07
CA LYS A 100 3.14 -9.81 -9.13
C LYS A 100 4.37 -10.71 -9.17
N GLU A 101 4.19 -11.97 -9.56
CA GLU A 101 5.29 -12.93 -9.63
C GLU A 101 6.22 -12.69 -10.83
N ASN A 102 5.66 -12.21 -11.95
CA ASN A 102 6.35 -12.11 -13.24
C ASN A 102 6.71 -10.68 -13.66
N LYS A 103 6.57 -9.70 -12.75
CA LYS A 103 6.92 -8.30 -13.01
C LYS A 103 7.14 -7.52 -11.73
N ALA A 104 8.15 -6.67 -11.73
CA ALA A 104 8.50 -5.82 -10.60
C ALA A 104 7.65 -4.55 -10.60
N LEU A 105 7.16 -4.15 -9.43
CA LEU A 105 6.49 -2.87 -9.25
C LEU A 105 7.54 -1.78 -8.99
N GLU A 106 7.68 -0.83 -9.90
CA GLU A 106 8.73 0.19 -9.86
C GLU A 106 8.26 1.52 -9.29
N ARG A 107 7.01 1.91 -9.59
CA ARG A 107 6.49 3.24 -9.25
C ARG A 107 4.98 3.24 -9.03
N ILE A 108 4.52 4.12 -8.16
CA ILE A 108 3.11 4.36 -7.86
C ILE A 108 2.84 5.88 -7.84
N VAL A 109 1.92 6.38 -8.68
CA VAL A 109 1.51 7.80 -8.72
C VAL A 109 0.01 8.02 -8.81
#